data_AF-A0A160NZJ2-F1
#
_entry.id   AF-A0A160NZJ2-F1
#
_cell.length_a   1.000
_cell.length_b   1.000
_cell.length_c   1.000
_cell.angle_alpha   90.00
_cell.angle_beta   90.00
_cell.angle_gamma   90.00
#
_symmetry.space_group_name_H-M   'P 1'
#
loop_
_entity.id
_entity.type
_entity.pdbx_description
1 polymer ?
#
loop_
_entity_poly.entity_id
_entity_poly.type
_entity_poly.pdbx_seq_one_letter_code
_entity_poly.pdbx_strand_id
1 'polypeptide(L)'
;MGGMPILSRAALVEHLVRTRIAGDVATPRDNNLGHYRALANGDRHYWFGLEFEGRWSDEQDVLAVMAERCGVVDDPAHRAGRDTIDPELTVAALDRMAARLAKAAAGRERVLFATGHPGALLDAHSRVAGALRARGCEIVRIPGGLTADEGYVVQFADVAVFERGASLWHTHSPEPMNAILDGLESLGEPVPDLVVADHGWAGRAAQRGWTRSVTRTATTRRCSWPRPRGPCRSRCRSTTTSSTRVRTSR
;
A
#
# COMPACT_ATOMS: atom_id res chain seq x y z
N MET A 1 22.87 10.23 25.57
CA MET A 1 22.98 9.44 24.32
C MET A 1 23.11 10.43 23.18
N GLY A 2 24.27 10.50 22.53
CA GLY A 2 24.42 11.33 21.34
C GLY A 2 23.46 10.85 20.27
N GLY A 3 22.58 11.72 19.79
CA GLY A 3 21.64 11.36 18.73
C GLY A 3 22.42 10.90 17.51
N MET A 4 22.04 9.77 16.92
CA MET A 4 22.58 9.37 15.62
C MET A 4 22.37 10.55 14.66
N PRO A 5 23.41 11.00 13.95
CA PRO A 5 23.25 12.09 13.00
C PRO A 5 22.25 11.67 11.93
N ILE A 6 21.31 12.57 11.61
CA ILE A 6 20.35 12.35 10.52
C ILE A 6 21.17 12.20 9.24
N LEU A 7 21.01 11.07 8.56
CA LEU A 7 21.69 10.83 7.28
C LEU A 7 21.23 11.84 6.24
N SER A 8 22.15 12.29 5.38
CA SER A 8 21.77 12.97 4.15
C SER A 8 20.97 12.02 3.24
N ARG A 9 20.16 12.55 2.32
CA ARG A 9 19.45 11.73 1.32
C ARG A 9 20.40 10.77 0.60
N ALA A 10 21.55 11.27 0.13
CA ALA A 10 22.55 10.44 -0.55
C ALA A 10 23.09 9.30 0.33
N ALA A 11 23.41 9.59 1.60
CA ALA A 11 23.89 8.56 2.54
C ALA A 11 22.80 7.53 2.88
N LEU A 12 21.53 7.94 2.93
CA LEU A 12 20.41 7.02 3.14
C LEU A 12 20.19 6.14 1.91
N VAL A 13 20.20 6.70 0.70
CA VAL A 13 20.13 5.93 -0.56
C VAL A 13 21.25 4.90 -0.64
N GLU A 14 22.49 5.31 -0.38
CA GLU A 14 23.64 4.41 -0.36
C GLU A 14 23.46 3.29 0.67
N HIS A 15 22.96 3.63 1.87
CA HIS A 15 22.67 2.64 2.90
C HIS A 15 21.63 1.61 2.43
N LEU A 16 20.49 2.05 1.88
CA LEU A 16 19.40 1.19 1.41
C LEU A 16 19.87 0.21 0.33
N VAL A 17 20.72 0.68 -0.60
CA VAL A 17 21.30 -0.14 -1.67
C VAL A 17 22.30 -1.14 -1.10
N ARG A 18 23.23 -0.68 -0.27
CA ARG A 18 24.27 -1.53 0.32
C ARG A 18 23.67 -2.65 1.18
N THR A 19 22.59 -2.38 1.90
CA THR A 19 21.89 -3.37 2.74
C THR A 19 20.83 -4.16 2.00
N ARG A 20 20.59 -3.89 0.71
CA ARG A 20 19.58 -4.54 -0.13
C ARG A 20 18.15 -4.41 0.39
N ILE A 21 17.87 -3.31 1.10
CA ILE A 21 16.50 -2.89 1.41
C ILE A 21 15.85 -2.30 0.16
N ALA A 22 16.64 -1.59 -0.65
CA ALA A 22 16.28 -1.13 -2.00
C ALA A 22 17.46 -1.39 -2.96
N GLY A 23 17.30 -1.08 -4.25
CA GLY A 23 18.17 -1.57 -5.33
C GLY A 23 17.85 -3.02 -5.65
N ASP A 24 18.88 -3.85 -5.83
CA ASP A 24 18.73 -5.30 -6.05
C ASP A 24 18.33 -6.00 -4.75
N VAL A 25 17.04 -6.28 -4.60
CA VAL A 25 16.50 -6.92 -3.40
C VAL A 25 16.66 -8.44 -3.45
N ALA A 26 16.51 -9.10 -2.30
CA ALA A 26 16.63 -10.55 -2.20
C ALA A 26 15.44 -11.30 -2.83
N THR A 27 14.30 -10.62 -3.01
CA THR A 27 13.08 -11.22 -3.57
C THR A 27 13.27 -11.58 -5.05
N PRO A 28 13.03 -12.85 -5.44
CA PRO A 28 13.06 -13.25 -6.84
C PRO A 28 11.93 -12.60 -7.65
N ARG A 29 12.23 -12.25 -8.91
CA ARG A 29 11.29 -11.60 -9.83
C ARG A 29 10.06 -12.46 -10.12
N ASP A 30 10.26 -13.75 -10.36
CA ASP A 30 9.21 -14.73 -10.62
C ASP A 30 8.25 -14.87 -9.42
N ASN A 31 8.78 -14.83 -8.20
CA ASN A 31 7.97 -14.82 -6.98
C ASN A 31 7.09 -13.57 -6.89
N ASN A 32 7.66 -12.39 -7.14
CA ASN A 32 6.91 -11.12 -7.08
C ASN A 32 5.80 -11.05 -8.15
N LEU A 33 6.11 -11.47 -9.39
CA LEU A 33 5.10 -11.62 -10.44
C LEU A 33 4.02 -12.64 -10.07
N GLY A 34 4.39 -13.72 -9.36
CA GLY A 34 3.44 -14.68 -8.80
C GLY A 34 2.42 -14.03 -7.87
N HIS A 35 2.86 -13.12 -6.99
CA HIS A 35 1.97 -12.37 -6.11
C HIS A 35 1.05 -11.41 -6.89
N TYR A 36 1.57 -10.77 -7.95
CA TYR A 36 0.78 -9.88 -8.81
C TYR A 36 -0.35 -10.64 -9.51
N ARG A 37 -0.05 -11.84 -10.04
CA ARG A 37 -1.05 -12.75 -10.61
C ARG A 37 -2.07 -13.19 -9.58
N ALA A 38 -1.64 -13.55 -8.38
CA ALA A 38 -2.55 -13.98 -7.32
C ALA A 38 -3.55 -12.86 -6.95
N LEU A 39 -3.06 -11.62 -6.78
CA LEU A 39 -3.90 -10.44 -6.58
C LEU A 39 -4.91 -10.29 -7.73
N ALA A 40 -4.42 -10.30 -8.98
CA ALA A 40 -5.25 -10.10 -10.16
C ALA A 40 -6.32 -11.19 -10.35
N ASN A 41 -6.02 -12.42 -9.94
CA ASN A 41 -6.95 -13.54 -9.97
C ASN A 41 -7.92 -13.56 -8.77
N GLY A 42 -7.88 -12.56 -7.89
CA GLY A 42 -8.83 -12.39 -6.79
C GLY A 42 -8.44 -13.08 -5.49
N ASP A 43 -7.19 -13.49 -5.31
CA ASP A 43 -6.71 -13.99 -4.02
C ASP A 43 -6.64 -12.84 -3.01
N ARG A 44 -7.61 -12.85 -2.09
CA ARG A 44 -7.78 -11.83 -1.04
C ARG A 44 -6.61 -11.76 -0.08
N HIS A 45 -5.76 -12.79 0.02
CA HIS A 45 -4.53 -12.73 0.81
C HIS A 45 -3.58 -11.62 0.32
N TYR A 46 -3.52 -11.40 -0.99
CA TYR A 46 -2.64 -10.40 -1.61
C TYR A 46 -3.31 -9.03 -1.78
N TRP A 47 -4.55 -8.87 -1.31
CA TRP A 47 -5.26 -7.60 -1.40
C TRP A 47 -4.90 -6.63 -0.27
N PHE A 48 -4.17 -7.13 0.73
CA PHE A 48 -3.70 -6.35 1.88
C PHE A 48 -4.82 -5.50 2.51
N GLY A 49 -6.02 -6.07 2.65
CA GLY A 49 -7.15 -5.43 3.33
C GLY A 49 -7.94 -4.40 2.51
N LEU A 50 -7.60 -4.22 1.24
CA LEU A 50 -8.33 -3.38 0.30
C LEU A 50 -9.39 -4.18 -0.47
N GLU A 51 -10.41 -3.49 -0.97
CA GLU A 51 -11.36 -4.05 -1.94
C GLU A 51 -11.23 -3.27 -3.26
N PHE A 52 -11.08 -3.99 -4.37
CA PHE A 52 -10.66 -3.38 -5.64
C PHE A 52 -11.77 -3.22 -6.70
N GLU A 53 -13.03 -3.56 -6.37
CA GLU A 53 -14.21 -3.45 -7.26
C GLU A 53 -13.98 -3.97 -8.70
N GLY A 54 -13.13 -4.99 -8.88
CA GLY A 54 -12.82 -5.59 -10.19
C GLY A 54 -11.88 -4.76 -11.08
N ARG A 55 -11.22 -3.72 -10.56
CA ARG A 55 -10.31 -2.86 -11.34
C ARG A 55 -8.97 -3.52 -11.71
N TRP A 56 -8.57 -4.58 -11.02
CA TRP A 56 -7.26 -5.21 -11.15
C TRP A 56 -7.46 -6.68 -11.49
N SER A 57 -7.91 -6.97 -12.71
CA SER A 57 -8.08 -8.34 -13.21
C SER A 57 -6.94 -8.80 -14.11
N ASP A 58 -5.96 -7.92 -14.36
CA ASP A 58 -4.75 -8.21 -15.14
C ASP A 58 -3.51 -8.00 -14.27
N GLU A 59 -2.60 -8.96 -14.28
CA GLU A 59 -1.27 -8.86 -13.66
C GLU A 59 -0.50 -7.63 -14.16
N GLN A 60 -0.70 -7.24 -15.42
CA GLN A 60 -0.03 -6.08 -16.01
C GLN A 60 -0.46 -4.76 -15.38
N ASP A 61 -1.72 -4.65 -14.94
CA ASP A 61 -2.19 -3.47 -14.21
C ASP A 61 -1.49 -3.37 -12.85
N VAL A 62 -1.30 -4.52 -12.17
CA VAL A 62 -0.55 -4.61 -10.92
C VAL A 62 0.91 -4.21 -11.13
N LEU A 63 1.56 -4.77 -12.15
CA LEU A 63 2.95 -4.46 -12.49
C LEU A 63 3.14 -2.97 -12.78
N ALA A 64 2.23 -2.34 -13.53
CA ALA A 64 2.31 -0.92 -13.87
C ALA A 64 2.33 -0.04 -12.62
N VAL A 65 1.51 -0.34 -11.61
CA VAL A 65 1.53 0.43 -10.36
C VAL A 65 2.76 0.13 -9.51
N MET A 66 3.24 -1.11 -9.51
CA MET A 66 4.48 -1.43 -8.81
C MET A 66 5.68 -0.74 -9.45
N ALA A 67 5.70 -0.60 -10.78
CA ALA A 67 6.72 0.18 -11.48
C ALA A 67 6.61 1.67 -11.14
N GLU A 68 5.40 2.25 -11.16
CA GLU A 68 5.19 3.66 -10.81
C GLU A 68 5.56 3.98 -9.35
N ARG A 69 5.18 3.11 -8.40
CA ARG A 69 5.25 3.40 -6.96
C ARG A 69 6.52 2.89 -6.31
N CYS A 70 7.04 1.76 -6.78
CA CYS A 70 8.20 1.09 -6.20
C CYS A 70 9.40 1.06 -7.14
N GLY A 71 9.23 1.41 -8.42
CA GLY A 71 10.32 1.43 -9.40
C GLY A 71 10.85 0.04 -9.76
N VAL A 72 10.00 -1.00 -9.68
CA VAL A 72 10.33 -2.31 -10.24
C VAL A 72 10.49 -2.21 -11.76
N VAL A 73 11.20 -3.15 -12.37
CA VAL A 73 11.31 -3.24 -13.85
C VAL A 73 9.92 -3.42 -14.46
N ASP A 74 9.54 -2.55 -15.38
CA ASP A 74 8.21 -2.52 -16.02
C ASP A 74 8.08 -3.46 -17.22
N ASP A 75 9.19 -4.01 -17.73
CA ASP A 75 9.21 -4.97 -18.84
C ASP A 75 8.48 -6.28 -18.48
N PRO A 76 7.35 -6.61 -19.14
CA PRO A 76 6.63 -7.87 -18.92
C PRO A 76 7.40 -9.12 -19.39
N ALA A 77 8.44 -8.96 -20.21
CA ALA A 77 9.32 -10.05 -20.60
C ALA A 77 10.39 -10.35 -19.55
N HIS A 78 10.65 -9.43 -18.61
CA HIS A 78 11.55 -9.67 -17.48
C HIS A 78 10.89 -10.56 -16.41
N ARG A 79 11.03 -11.88 -16.57
CA ARG A 79 10.27 -12.89 -15.80
C ARG A 79 11.06 -13.62 -14.71
N ALA A 80 12.37 -13.48 -14.66
CA ALA A 80 13.24 -14.21 -13.72
C ALA A 80 14.47 -13.39 -13.34
N GLY A 81 15.11 -13.77 -12.24
CA GLY A 81 16.24 -13.05 -11.65
C GLY A 81 15.86 -12.37 -10.34
N ARG A 82 16.60 -11.32 -9.97
CA ARG A 82 16.27 -10.49 -8.81
C ARG A 82 15.31 -9.39 -9.22
N ASP A 83 14.37 -9.07 -8.34
CA ASP A 83 13.59 -7.85 -8.52
C ASP A 83 14.33 -6.63 -7.95
N THR A 84 13.80 -5.45 -8.25
CA THR A 84 14.39 -4.16 -7.85
C THR A 84 13.37 -3.30 -7.13
N ILE A 85 13.85 -2.47 -6.20
CA ILE A 85 13.06 -1.37 -5.62
C ILE A 85 13.88 -0.09 -5.81
N ASP A 86 13.29 0.95 -6.38
CA ASP A 86 14.00 2.21 -6.60
C ASP A 86 14.28 2.89 -5.23
N PRO A 87 15.56 3.14 -4.90
CA PRO A 87 15.94 3.72 -3.62
C PRO A 87 15.54 5.20 -3.50
N GLU A 88 15.50 5.95 -4.59
CA GLU A 88 15.11 7.36 -4.58
C GLU A 88 13.60 7.52 -4.39
N LEU A 89 12.80 6.64 -5.00
CA LEU A 89 11.36 6.55 -4.74
C LEU A 89 11.08 6.13 -3.30
N THR A 90 11.88 5.21 -2.75
CA THR A 90 11.80 4.80 -1.35
C THR A 90 12.06 5.97 -0.41
N VAL A 91 13.16 6.71 -0.59
CA VAL A 91 13.45 7.89 0.25
C VAL A 91 12.39 8.98 0.06
N ALA A 92 11.91 9.20 -1.16
CA ALA A 92 10.81 10.13 -1.40
C ALA A 92 9.51 9.72 -0.69
N ALA A 93 9.23 8.42 -0.53
CA ALA A 93 8.10 7.93 0.26
C ALA A 93 8.30 8.17 1.76
N LEU A 94 9.52 7.95 2.28
CA LEU A 94 9.87 8.27 3.65
C LEU A 94 9.73 9.77 3.94
N ASP A 95 10.13 10.65 3.01
CA ASP A 95 9.94 12.10 3.13
C ASP A 95 8.45 12.47 3.25
N ARG A 96 7.57 11.82 2.46
CA ARG A 96 6.12 12.01 2.56
C ARG A 96 5.57 11.54 3.91
N MET A 97 6.04 10.40 4.42
CA MET A 97 5.65 9.90 5.74
C MET A 97 6.12 10.87 6.85
N ALA A 98 7.36 11.34 6.79
CA ALA A 98 7.90 12.31 7.73
C ALA A 98 7.06 13.60 7.75
N ALA A 99 6.67 14.11 6.58
CA ALA A 99 5.77 15.26 6.48
C ALA A 99 4.37 14.99 7.09
N ARG A 100 3.82 13.77 6.93
CA ARG A 100 2.54 13.40 7.53
C ARG A 100 2.63 13.30 9.06
N LEU A 101 3.72 12.74 9.58
CA LEU A 101 3.98 12.65 11.02
C LEU A 101 4.20 14.03 11.65
N ALA A 102 4.89 14.94 10.94
CA ALA A 102 5.05 16.32 11.38
C ALA A 102 3.69 17.04 11.51
N LYS A 103 2.77 16.80 10.57
CA LYS A 103 1.38 17.30 10.67
C LYS A 103 0.64 16.71 11.86
N ALA A 104 0.78 15.41 12.12
CA ALA A 104 0.18 14.76 13.29
C ALA A 104 0.69 15.40 14.60
N ALA A 105 2.00 15.60 14.71
CA ALA A 105 2.61 16.24 15.86
C ALA A 105 2.14 17.68 16.05
N ALA A 106 2.07 18.47 14.98
CA ALA A 106 1.57 19.85 15.04
C ALA A 106 0.10 19.93 15.46
N GLY A 107 -0.72 18.99 14.98
CA GLY A 107 -2.14 18.87 15.33
C GLY A 107 -2.40 18.16 16.66
N ARG A 108 -1.38 17.58 17.31
CA ARG A 108 -1.51 16.69 18.48
C ARG A 108 -2.55 15.58 18.25
N GLU A 109 -2.54 15.03 17.03
CA GLU A 109 -3.49 14.02 16.57
C GLU A 109 -3.48 12.75 17.42
N ARG A 110 -4.60 12.03 17.42
CA ARG A 110 -4.74 10.70 18.00
C ARG A 110 -4.26 9.63 17.02
N VAL A 111 -3.19 8.92 17.36
CA VAL A 111 -2.48 8.04 16.42
C VAL A 111 -2.48 6.58 16.89
N LEU A 112 -2.99 5.69 16.05
CA LEU A 112 -2.93 4.24 16.24
C LEU A 112 -1.71 3.67 15.51
N PHE A 113 -0.89 2.89 16.22
CA PHE A 113 0.21 2.12 15.65
C PHE A 113 -0.12 0.64 15.65
N ALA A 114 0.13 -0.03 14.53
CA ALA A 114 -0.05 -1.47 14.42
C ALA A 114 0.91 -2.08 13.39
N THR A 115 1.23 -3.36 13.50
CA THR A 115 2.09 -4.04 12.52
C THR A 115 1.75 -5.51 12.36
N GLY A 116 1.73 -5.97 11.12
CA GLY A 116 1.75 -7.37 10.73
C GLY A 116 3.16 -7.94 10.59
N HIS A 117 4.23 -7.18 10.91
CA HIS A 117 5.63 -7.60 10.90
C HIS A 117 6.33 -7.30 12.24
N PRO A 118 5.89 -7.93 13.35
CA PRO A 118 6.37 -7.61 14.68
C PRO A 118 7.89 -7.81 14.85
N GLY A 119 8.50 -8.77 14.14
CA GLY A 119 9.94 -9.00 14.23
C GLY A 119 10.81 -7.87 13.69
N ALA A 120 10.34 -7.14 12.67
CA ALA A 120 11.14 -6.12 11.98
C ALA A 120 10.71 -4.69 12.31
N LEU A 121 9.41 -4.45 12.55
CA LEU A 121 8.85 -3.10 12.61
C LEU A 121 8.36 -2.66 14.00
N LEU A 122 8.28 -3.58 14.97
CA LEU A 122 7.78 -3.25 16.32
C LEU A 122 8.59 -2.12 16.98
N ASP A 123 9.92 -2.25 17.02
CA ASP A 123 10.80 -1.23 17.61
C ASP A 123 10.76 0.08 16.83
N ALA A 124 10.77 0.03 15.50
CA ALA A 124 10.67 1.22 14.65
C ALA A 124 9.36 1.99 14.90
N HIS A 125 8.21 1.31 14.91
CA HIS A 125 6.92 1.92 15.22
C HIS A 125 6.87 2.46 16.65
N SER A 126 7.37 1.71 17.63
CA SER A 126 7.39 2.13 19.03
C SER A 126 8.18 3.42 19.24
N ARG A 127 9.35 3.56 18.59
CA ARG A 127 10.16 4.79 18.65
C ARG A 127 9.43 5.99 18.05
N VAL A 128 8.72 5.80 16.94
CA VAL A 128 7.91 6.87 16.33
C VAL A 128 6.73 7.24 17.23
N ALA A 129 6.05 6.26 17.82
CA ALA A 129 4.97 6.48 18.77
C ALA A 129 5.44 7.28 20.00
N GLY A 130 6.59 6.92 20.57
CA GLY A 130 7.22 7.66 21.66
C GLY A 130 7.57 9.10 21.28
N ALA A 131 8.11 9.31 20.07
CA ALA A 131 8.42 10.66 19.57
C ALA A 131 7.16 11.52 19.37
N LEU A 132 6.07 10.96 18.84
CA LEU A 132 4.79 11.67 18.71
C LEU A 132 4.16 11.97 20.07
N ARG A 133 4.19 11.02 21.01
CA ARG A 133 3.73 11.24 22.39
C ARG A 133 4.49 12.38 23.06
N ALA A 134 5.81 12.45 22.89
CA ALA A 134 6.63 13.54 23.41
C ALA A 134 6.26 14.92 22.80
N ARG A 135 5.57 14.94 21.65
CA ARG A 135 5.01 16.14 21.02
C ARG A 135 3.55 16.42 21.40
N GLY A 136 2.96 15.59 22.25
CA GLY A 136 1.60 15.75 22.76
C GLY A 136 0.52 15.05 21.96
N CYS A 137 0.88 14.18 21.00
CA CYS A 137 -0.10 13.28 20.37
C CYS A 137 -0.63 12.26 21.38
N GLU A 138 -1.91 11.92 21.25
CA GLU A 138 -2.47 10.77 21.94
C GLU A 138 -2.11 9.50 21.17
N ILE A 139 -1.50 8.51 21.84
CA ILE A 139 -1.25 7.21 21.22
C ILE A 139 -2.34 6.25 21.66
N VAL A 140 -3.06 5.71 20.68
CA VAL A 140 -4.27 4.91 20.92
C VAL A 140 -3.94 3.65 21.68
N ARG A 141 -4.64 3.43 22.79
CA ARG A 141 -4.69 2.14 23.48
C ARG A 141 -5.83 1.32 22.89
N ILE A 142 -5.54 0.12 22.40
CA ILE A 142 -6.57 -0.76 21.87
C ILE A 142 -7.41 -1.37 23.01
N PRO A 143 -8.70 -1.69 22.76
CA PRO A 143 -9.49 -2.49 23.69
C PRO A 143 -8.81 -3.83 24.02
N GLY A 144 -9.00 -4.31 25.25
CA GLY A 144 -8.49 -5.63 25.66
C GLY A 144 -9.38 -6.78 25.16
N GLY A 145 -8.80 -7.98 25.02
CA GLY A 145 -9.56 -9.19 24.69
C GLY A 145 -10.00 -9.31 23.22
N LEU A 146 -9.44 -8.49 22.33
CA LEU A 146 -9.72 -8.55 20.91
C LEU A 146 -9.17 -9.84 20.29
N THR A 147 -9.98 -10.48 19.44
CA THR A 147 -9.64 -11.72 18.74
C THR A 147 -9.75 -11.53 17.23
N ALA A 148 -8.87 -12.18 16.48
CA ALA A 148 -8.90 -12.26 15.02
C ALA A 148 -8.19 -13.54 14.59
N ASP A 149 -8.56 -14.15 13.46
CA ASP A 149 -7.84 -15.30 12.86
C ASP A 149 -7.40 -16.40 13.86
N GLU A 150 -8.31 -16.77 14.79
CA GLU A 150 -8.06 -17.79 15.83
C GLU A 150 -6.94 -17.43 16.82
N GLY A 151 -6.59 -16.14 16.93
CA GLY A 151 -5.64 -15.59 17.90
C GLY A 151 -6.14 -14.30 18.52
N TYR A 152 -5.22 -13.55 19.12
CA TYR A 152 -5.50 -12.31 19.83
C TYR A 152 -4.80 -11.11 19.19
N VAL A 153 -5.43 -9.95 19.32
CA VAL A 153 -4.81 -8.67 19.01
C VAL A 153 -4.37 -8.04 20.34
N VAL A 154 -3.07 -7.92 20.49
CA VAL A 154 -2.43 -7.42 21.72
C VAL A 154 -1.55 -6.22 21.40
N GLN A 155 -1.19 -5.43 22.40
CA GLN A 155 -0.40 -4.21 22.20
C GLN A 155 0.87 -4.26 23.04
N PHE A 156 2.03 -4.14 22.37
CA PHE A 156 3.34 -4.07 23.00
C PHE A 156 4.03 -2.78 22.61
N ALA A 157 4.57 -2.07 23.61
CA ALA A 157 5.30 -0.81 23.40
C ALA A 157 4.54 0.17 22.49
N ASP A 158 3.23 0.28 22.72
CA ASP A 158 2.25 1.11 22.00
C ASP A 158 1.86 0.65 20.58
N VAL A 159 2.33 -0.50 20.13
CA VAL A 159 2.06 -1.03 18.79
C VAL A 159 1.19 -2.27 18.89
N ALA A 160 0.06 -2.27 18.20
CA ALA A 160 -0.81 -3.45 18.10
C ALA A 160 -0.18 -4.52 17.18
N VAL A 161 -0.23 -5.77 17.61
CA VAL A 161 0.36 -6.93 16.93
C VAL A 161 -0.56 -8.14 17.07
N PHE A 162 -0.38 -9.13 16.20
CA PHE A 162 -1.11 -10.39 16.25
C PHE A 162 -0.35 -11.43 17.06
N GLU A 163 -1.02 -12.04 18.03
CA GLU A 163 -0.49 -13.09 18.90
C GLU A 163 -1.31 -14.37 18.72
N ARG A 164 -0.61 -15.50 18.65
CA ARG A 164 -1.23 -16.83 18.69
C ARG A 164 -0.25 -17.85 19.27
N GLY A 165 -0.69 -18.58 20.29
CA GLY A 165 0.12 -19.66 20.89
C GLY A 165 1.39 -19.16 21.58
N ALA A 166 1.29 -18.05 22.32
CA ALA A 166 2.39 -17.37 23.01
C ALA A 166 3.51 -16.86 22.08
N SER A 167 3.19 -16.58 20.81
CA SER A 167 4.12 -16.07 19.81
C SER A 167 3.51 -14.91 19.03
N LEU A 168 4.34 -13.92 18.69
CA LEU A 168 3.95 -12.82 17.80
C LEU A 168 4.12 -13.25 16.35
N TRP A 169 3.04 -13.20 15.57
CA TRP A 169 3.03 -13.71 14.21
C TRP A 169 3.11 -12.61 13.18
N HIS A 170 3.90 -12.88 12.15
CA HIS A 170 3.77 -12.18 10.88
C HIS A 170 2.40 -12.50 10.28
N THR A 171 1.65 -11.48 9.86
CA THR A 171 0.38 -11.68 9.17
C THR A 171 0.11 -10.60 8.12
N HIS A 172 -0.50 -11.02 7.00
CA HIS A 172 -1.06 -10.11 6.00
C HIS A 172 -2.57 -9.90 6.17
N SER A 173 -3.19 -10.58 7.12
CA SER A 173 -4.64 -10.52 7.33
C SER A 173 -5.08 -9.11 7.76
N PRO A 174 -6.24 -8.65 7.25
CA PRO A 174 -6.85 -7.41 7.70
C PRO A 174 -7.68 -7.56 8.99
N GLU A 175 -8.00 -8.78 9.41
CA GLU A 175 -8.94 -9.02 10.51
C GLU A 175 -8.51 -8.44 11.87
N PRO A 176 -7.21 -8.44 12.23
CA PRO A 176 -6.79 -7.74 13.44
C PRO A 176 -7.12 -6.25 13.45
N MET A 177 -7.04 -5.58 12.30
CA MET A 177 -7.42 -4.17 12.18
C MET A 177 -8.94 -4.00 12.24
N ASN A 178 -9.74 -4.92 11.68
CA ASN A 178 -11.19 -4.90 11.89
C ASN A 178 -11.52 -4.96 13.39
N ALA A 179 -10.94 -5.93 14.11
CA ALA A 179 -11.20 -6.11 15.54
C ALA A 179 -10.86 -4.86 16.37
N ILE A 180 -9.76 -4.16 16.05
CA ILE A 180 -9.42 -2.90 16.73
C ILE A 180 -10.45 -1.81 16.45
N LEU A 181 -10.79 -1.58 15.18
CA LEU A 181 -11.67 -0.49 14.79
C LEU A 181 -13.10 -0.72 15.27
N ASP A 182 -13.61 -1.95 15.13
CA ASP A 182 -14.92 -2.37 15.65
C ASP A 182 -14.95 -2.28 17.19
N GLY A 183 -13.87 -2.69 17.85
CA GLY A 183 -13.74 -2.59 19.30
C GLY A 183 -13.78 -1.14 19.80
N LEU A 184 -13.04 -0.23 19.17
CA LEU A 184 -13.07 1.20 19.50
C LEU A 184 -14.48 1.78 19.30
N GLU A 185 -15.11 1.48 18.16
CA GLU A 185 -16.48 1.93 17.88
C GLU A 185 -17.48 1.41 18.91
N SER A 186 -17.39 0.12 19.28
CA SER A 186 -18.29 -0.50 20.26
C SER A 186 -18.22 0.12 21.65
N LEU A 187 -17.05 0.67 22.03
CA LEU A 187 -16.85 1.37 23.30
C LEU A 187 -17.19 2.86 23.23
N GLY A 188 -17.59 3.36 22.06
CA GLY A 188 -17.80 4.79 21.82
C GLY A 188 -16.51 5.61 21.89
N GLU A 189 -15.36 4.96 21.72
CA GLU A 189 -14.07 5.64 21.73
C GLU A 189 -13.90 6.48 20.46
N PRO A 190 -13.24 7.65 20.55
CA PRO A 190 -12.94 8.44 19.37
C PRO A 190 -12.16 7.64 18.34
N VAL A 191 -12.46 7.88 17.06
CA VAL A 191 -11.70 7.30 15.97
C VAL A 191 -10.27 7.87 15.95
N PRO A 192 -9.22 7.08 15.67
CA PRO A 192 -7.90 7.62 15.38
C PRO A 192 -7.93 8.63 14.23
N ASP A 193 -7.18 9.73 14.36
CA ASP A 193 -6.96 10.71 13.29
C ASP A 193 -5.95 10.18 12.25
N LEU A 194 -5.03 9.32 12.70
CA LEU A 194 -4.02 8.66 11.89
C LEU A 194 -3.83 7.22 12.34
N VAL A 195 -3.75 6.31 11.36
CA VAL A 195 -3.26 4.95 11.55
C VAL A 195 -1.91 4.82 10.85
N VAL A 196 -0.90 4.37 11.59
CA VAL A 196 0.42 4.02 11.06
C VAL A 196 0.56 2.51 11.18
N ALA A 197 0.48 1.82 10.05
CA ALA A 197 0.54 0.36 9.98
C ALA A 197 1.11 -0.13 8.64
N ASP A 198 1.16 -1.45 8.47
CA ASP A 198 1.62 -2.17 7.29
C ASP A 198 0.67 -3.33 6.91
N HIS A 199 0.93 -3.99 5.78
CA HIS A 199 0.15 -5.12 5.23
C HIS A 199 -1.37 -4.93 5.26
N GLY A 200 -2.12 -5.98 5.63
CA GLY A 200 -3.57 -5.98 5.74
C GLY A 200 -4.12 -4.93 6.69
N TRP A 201 -3.34 -4.53 7.67
CA TRP A 201 -3.74 -3.59 8.71
C TRP A 201 -3.81 -2.18 8.14
N ALA A 202 -2.78 -1.77 7.38
CA ALA A 202 -2.76 -0.48 6.69
C ALA A 202 -3.89 -0.37 5.67
N GLY A 203 -4.01 -1.36 4.79
CA GLY A 203 -5.02 -1.31 3.74
C GLY A 203 -6.44 -1.38 4.30
N ARG A 204 -6.70 -2.17 5.36
CA ARG A 204 -8.03 -2.19 5.98
C ARG A 204 -8.39 -0.86 6.66
N ALA A 205 -7.45 -0.23 7.37
CA ALA A 205 -7.67 1.09 7.97
C ALA A 205 -7.96 2.15 6.88
N ALA A 206 -7.21 2.11 5.78
CA ALA A 206 -7.45 2.99 4.63
C ALA A 206 -8.82 2.72 3.97
N GLN A 207 -9.19 1.45 3.77
CA GLN A 207 -10.46 1.03 3.15
C GLN A 207 -11.67 1.52 3.95
N ARG A 208 -11.59 1.48 5.29
CA ARG A 208 -12.67 1.99 6.14
C ARG A 208 -12.73 3.52 6.19
N GLY A 209 -11.75 4.23 5.63
CA GLY A 209 -11.68 5.70 5.62
C GLY A 209 -11.03 6.33 6.86
N TRP A 210 -10.29 5.56 7.67
CA TRP A 210 -9.76 6.00 8.98
C TRP A 210 -8.39 6.69 8.86
N THR A 211 -7.96 6.97 7.64
CA THR A 211 -6.93 7.96 7.34
C THR A 211 -7.59 9.15 6.68
N ARG A 212 -7.78 10.26 7.41
CA ARG A 212 -8.11 11.53 6.75
C ARG A 212 -6.96 11.91 5.82
N SER A 213 -7.18 11.71 4.52
CA SER A 213 -6.30 12.16 3.46
C SER A 213 -6.15 13.68 3.53
N VAL A 214 -4.89 14.10 3.52
CA VAL A 214 -4.46 15.50 3.42
C VAL A 214 -4.99 16.09 2.10
N THR A 215 -5.75 17.18 2.21
CA THR A 215 -6.21 18.12 1.16
C THR A 215 -7.16 17.59 0.07
N ARG A 216 -8.45 17.85 0.32
CA ARG A 216 -9.43 18.16 -0.72
C ARG A 216 -9.25 19.63 -1.18
N THR A 217 -8.21 19.91 -1.96
CA THR A 217 -8.06 21.18 -2.71
C THR A 217 -7.19 20.97 -3.95
N ALA A 218 -7.77 20.36 -4.98
CA ALA A 218 -7.53 20.66 -6.39
C ALA A 218 -8.50 19.80 -7.22
N THR A 219 -9.59 20.42 -7.65
CA THR A 219 -10.34 20.12 -8.88
C THR A 219 -10.12 18.73 -9.49
N THR A 220 -10.80 17.70 -8.98
CA THR A 220 -10.99 16.45 -9.73
C THR A 220 -11.98 16.72 -10.87
N ARG A 221 -11.45 17.23 -11.99
CA ARG A 221 -11.98 16.82 -13.30
C ARG A 221 -11.85 15.31 -13.35
N ARG A 222 -12.93 14.62 -13.72
CA ARG A 222 -12.94 13.21 -14.12
C ARG A 222 -11.68 12.90 -14.94
N CYS A 223 -10.75 12.13 -14.38
CA CYS A 223 -9.80 11.39 -15.20
C CYS A 223 -10.58 10.21 -15.80
N SER A 224 -11.22 10.47 -16.94
CA SER A 224 -11.64 9.40 -17.84
C SER A 224 -10.37 8.82 -18.47
N TRP A 225 -9.93 7.67 -18.00
CA TRP A 225 -8.90 6.89 -18.68
C TRP A 225 -9.54 6.22 -19.91
N PRO A 226 -9.05 6.47 -21.14
CA PRO A 226 -9.54 5.76 -22.30
C PRO A 226 -9.06 4.30 -22.24
N ARG A 227 -10.00 3.37 -22.44
CA ARG A 227 -9.70 1.95 -22.70
C ARG A 227 -8.67 1.83 -23.85
N PRO A 228 -7.69 0.92 -23.77
CA PRO A 228 -6.78 0.69 -24.89
C PRO A 228 -7.58 0.23 -26.11
N ARG A 229 -7.48 0.99 -27.21
CA ARG A 229 -8.04 0.58 -28.49
C ARG A 229 -7.15 -0.52 -29.07
N GLY A 230 -7.76 -1.66 -29.37
CA GLY A 230 -7.09 -2.80 -30.02
C GLY A 230 -6.46 -2.44 -31.37
N PRO A 231 -5.71 -3.38 -31.98
CA PRO A 231 -4.78 -3.08 -33.06
C PRO A 231 -5.50 -2.56 -34.32
N CYS A 232 -5.03 -1.38 -34.76
CA CYS A 232 -5.44 -0.71 -35.99
C CYS A 232 -5.09 -1.58 -37.21
N ARG A 233 -6.09 -2.20 -37.83
CA ARG A 233 -5.96 -2.77 -39.18
C ARG A 233 -6.04 -1.62 -40.19
N SER A 234 -4.88 -1.15 -40.63
CA SER A 234 -4.75 -0.34 -41.83
C SER A 234 -5.10 -1.19 -43.06
N ARG A 235 -6.23 -0.92 -43.70
CA ARG A 235 -6.43 -1.23 -45.12
C ARG A 235 -6.85 0.05 -45.84
N CYS A 236 -5.94 0.51 -46.69
CA CYS A 236 -6.12 1.55 -47.70
C CYS A 236 -7.39 1.29 -48.51
N ARG A 237 -8.22 2.34 -48.67
CA ARG A 237 -9.17 2.45 -49.76
C ARG A 237 -8.50 3.23 -50.90
N SER A 238 -8.43 2.63 -52.08
CA SER A 238 -8.34 3.35 -53.34
C SER A 238 -9.69 3.28 -54.04
N THR A 239 -10.09 4.45 -54.54
CA THR A 239 -11.25 4.83 -55.34
C THR A 239 -11.52 3.94 -56.55
N THR A 240 -12.80 3.83 -56.98
CA THR A 240 -13.31 4.40 -58.26
C THR A 240 -14.83 4.21 -58.38
N THR A 241 -15.46 5.27 -58.86
CA THR A 241 -16.86 5.50 -59.27
C THR A 241 -17.32 4.61 -60.42
N SER A 242 -18.59 4.19 -60.43
CA SER A 242 -19.52 4.35 -61.57
C SER A 242 -20.90 3.74 -61.29
N SER A 243 -21.92 4.44 -61.79
CA SER A 243 -23.34 4.12 -61.76
C SER A 243 -23.70 2.93 -62.67
N THR A 244 -24.85 2.29 -62.45
CA THR A 244 -25.92 2.06 -63.46
C THR A 244 -27.12 1.38 -62.80
N ARG A 245 -28.31 1.97 -62.97
CA ARG A 245 -29.63 1.33 -62.78
C ARG A 245 -29.89 0.39 -63.96
N VAL A 246 -30.43 -0.80 -63.71
CA VAL A 246 -31.37 -1.45 -64.63
C VAL A 246 -32.52 -2.04 -63.83
N ARG A 247 -33.73 -1.74 -64.30
CA ARG A 247 -35.03 -2.21 -63.84
C ARG A 247 -35.54 -3.25 -64.86
N THR A 248 -36.51 -4.04 -64.43
CA THR A 248 -37.54 -4.80 -65.19
C THR A 248 -37.26 -6.21 -65.74
N SER A 249 -38.04 -7.14 -65.17
CA SER A 249 -38.92 -8.17 -65.77
C SER A 249 -38.32 -9.38 -66.51
N ARG A 250 -38.54 -10.56 -65.94
CA ARG A 250 -39.61 -11.50 -66.33
C ARG A 250 -40.02 -12.34 -65.13
#